data_AF-A0A945CCP7-F1
#
_entry.id   AF-A0A945CCP7-F1
#
_cell.length_a   1.000
_cell.length_b   1.000
_cell.length_c   1.000
_cell.angle_alpha   90.00
_cell.angle_beta   90.00
_cell.angle_gamma   90.00
#
_symmetry.space_group_name_H-M   'P 1'
#
loop_
_entity.id
_entity.type
_entity.pdbx_description
1 polymer ?
#
loop_
_entity_poly.entity_id
_entity_poly.type
_entity_poly.pdbx_seq_one_letter_code
_entity_poly.pdbx_strand_id
1 'polypeptide(L)'
;MNNYWVWPKIGCTPSAANKYGKDFSGIGSEDAEYLVRESVQNSLDAAVSMDTDIEVSFDFITTEASSYANQIFSELWDFKNSASTIENPLNTKEGENPNFLVITDRYTTGIKGEYDNRDSNFWKYWMDWGKGKSGGKGLRGKHGVGRAALLKASDIKTVIGVTKQLKGGHNLICGYSMLNTSDYEGTLRTNYAYFATEEWEEKSIFHLHKEDLIKQ
;
A
#
# COMPACT_ATOMS: atom_id res chain seq x y z
N MET A 1 13.77 16.04 10.71
CA MET A 1 13.61 14.79 9.94
C MET A 1 12.32 14.93 9.16
N ASN A 2 12.32 14.54 7.89
CA ASN A 2 11.07 14.46 7.13
C ASN A 2 10.38 13.16 7.55
N ASN A 3 9.12 13.24 7.95
CA ASN A 3 8.31 12.05 8.26
C ASN A 3 7.68 11.58 6.95
N TYR A 4 8.02 10.36 6.54
CA TYR A 4 7.56 9.77 5.29
C TYR A 4 6.50 8.70 5.53
N TRP A 5 6.52 8.10 6.71
CA TRP A 5 5.65 7.01 7.10
C TRP A 5 4.94 7.33 8.41
N VAL A 6 3.65 6.98 8.46
CA VAL A 6 2.86 7.03 9.68
C VAL A 6 2.55 5.60 10.09
N TRP A 7 2.91 5.22 11.31
CA TRP A 7 2.51 3.95 11.91
C TRP A 7 1.40 4.17 12.93
N PRO A 8 0.12 3.94 12.59
CA PRO A 8 -0.99 4.36 13.43
C PRO A 8 -1.07 3.55 14.72
N LYS A 9 -1.59 4.21 15.76
CA LYS A 9 -1.91 3.59 17.04
C LYS A 9 -3.12 2.67 16.92
N ILE A 10 -3.13 1.56 17.65
CA ILE A 10 -4.36 0.78 17.82
C ILE A 10 -5.26 1.54 18.79
N GLY A 11 -6.46 1.90 18.35
CA GLY A 11 -7.47 2.51 19.21
C GLY A 11 -7.94 1.57 20.32
N CYS A 12 -8.57 2.12 21.36
CA CYS A 12 -9.00 1.35 22.55
C CYS A 12 -10.13 0.33 22.29
N THR A 13 -10.72 0.32 21.08
CA THR A 13 -11.73 -0.66 20.69
C THR A 13 -11.08 -1.93 20.14
N PRO A 14 -11.60 -3.15 20.44
CA PRO A 14 -11.00 -4.44 20.05
C PRO A 14 -10.86 -4.74 18.54
N SER A 15 -10.93 -3.76 17.66
CA SER A 15 -11.12 -3.92 16.20
C SER A 15 -9.86 -4.16 15.37
N ALA A 16 -8.64 -4.26 15.92
CA ALA A 16 -7.44 -4.31 15.07
C ALA A 16 -6.30 -5.24 15.52
N ALA A 17 -6.54 -6.22 16.41
CA ALA A 17 -5.52 -7.20 16.73
C ALA A 17 -5.50 -8.35 15.71
N ASN A 18 -4.41 -8.46 14.94
CA ASN A 18 -3.93 -9.65 14.20
C ASN A 18 -4.99 -10.62 13.65
N LYS A 19 -5.70 -10.25 12.57
CA LYS A 19 -6.54 -11.19 11.80
C LYS A 19 -5.92 -11.68 10.48
N TYR A 20 -4.82 -11.11 10.03
CA TYR A 20 -4.37 -11.24 8.62
C TYR A 20 -3.43 -12.40 8.31
N GLY A 21 -2.82 -13.07 9.30
CA GLY A 21 -1.98 -14.26 9.04
C GLY A 21 -2.73 -15.40 8.33
N LYS A 22 -4.07 -15.41 8.38
CA LYS A 22 -4.93 -16.36 7.65
C LYS A 22 -5.35 -15.89 6.26
N ASP A 23 -5.14 -14.63 5.90
CA ASP A 23 -5.64 -14.09 4.62
C ASP A 23 -4.73 -14.44 3.43
N PHE A 24 -3.47 -14.81 3.68
CA PHE A 24 -2.50 -15.23 2.67
C PHE A 24 -2.35 -16.74 2.52
N SER A 25 -2.88 -17.54 3.47
CA SER A 25 -2.69 -19.00 3.50
C SER A 25 -3.44 -19.78 2.41
N GLY A 26 -4.30 -19.11 1.63
CA GLY A 26 -5.06 -19.69 0.53
C GLY A 26 -4.59 -19.25 -0.87
N ILE A 27 -3.58 -18.40 -0.97
CA ILE A 27 -3.03 -17.95 -2.26
C ILE A 27 -1.80 -18.82 -2.52
N GLY A 28 -2.00 -19.92 -3.25
CA GLY A 28 -0.98 -20.91 -3.60
C GLY A 28 0.15 -20.38 -4.48
N SER A 29 1.04 -21.29 -4.89
CA SER A 29 2.36 -21.12 -5.54
C SER A 29 2.39 -20.43 -6.93
N GLU A 30 1.44 -19.57 -7.24
CA GLU A 30 1.27 -18.87 -8.54
C GLU A 30 1.51 -17.35 -8.40
N ASP A 31 2.43 -16.91 -7.52
CA ASP A 31 2.49 -15.50 -7.06
C ASP A 31 2.66 -14.47 -8.20
N ALA A 32 3.44 -14.77 -9.25
CA ALA A 32 3.65 -13.87 -10.37
C ALA A 32 2.48 -13.84 -11.36
N GLU A 33 1.91 -15.00 -11.71
CA GLU A 33 0.71 -15.09 -12.56
C GLU A 33 -0.46 -14.39 -11.88
N TYR A 34 -0.61 -14.60 -10.57
CA TYR A 34 -1.61 -13.95 -9.76
C TYR A 34 -1.49 -12.43 -9.82
N LEU A 35 -0.28 -11.91 -9.60
CA LEU A 35 -0.01 -10.48 -9.71
C LEU A 35 -0.39 -9.93 -11.09
N VAL A 36 0.08 -10.57 -12.17
CA VAL A 36 -0.20 -10.12 -13.53
C VAL A 36 -1.70 -10.13 -13.80
N ARG A 37 -2.39 -11.22 -13.45
CA ARG A 37 -3.84 -11.38 -13.66
C ARG A 37 -4.64 -10.32 -12.91
N GLU A 38 -4.34 -10.09 -11.64
CA GLU A 38 -5.07 -9.10 -10.83
C GLU A 38 -4.79 -7.67 -11.31
N SER A 39 -3.55 -7.35 -11.69
CA SER A 39 -3.21 -6.04 -12.26
C SER A 39 -3.98 -5.79 -13.57
N VAL A 40 -3.98 -6.75 -14.49
CA VAL A 40 -4.72 -6.65 -15.75
C VAL A 40 -6.22 -6.53 -15.52
N GLN A 41 -6.79 -7.33 -14.62
CA GLN A 41 -8.23 -7.25 -14.29
C GLN A 41 -8.59 -5.90 -13.68
N ASN A 42 -7.81 -5.37 -12.75
CA ASN A 42 -8.05 -4.05 -12.16
C ASN A 42 -8.02 -2.94 -13.24
N SER A 43 -7.10 -3.03 -14.20
CA SER A 43 -7.01 -2.07 -15.30
C SER A 43 -8.20 -2.19 -16.27
N LEU A 44 -8.63 -3.42 -16.61
CA LEU A 44 -9.83 -3.68 -17.42
C LEU A 44 -11.11 -3.15 -16.78
N ASP A 45 -11.28 -3.37 -15.47
CA ASP A 45 -12.43 -2.84 -14.71
C ASP A 45 -12.43 -1.31 -14.66
N ALA A 46 -11.26 -0.69 -14.82
CA ALA A 46 -11.06 0.75 -14.83
C ALA A 46 -10.97 1.36 -16.24
N ALA A 47 -11.25 0.61 -17.31
CA ALA A 47 -11.16 1.10 -18.69
C ALA A 47 -11.92 2.42 -18.90
N VAL A 48 -11.31 3.38 -19.61
CA VAL A 48 -12.00 4.64 -19.96
C VAL A 48 -13.13 4.39 -20.97
N SER A 49 -12.94 3.44 -21.88
CA SER A 49 -13.90 3.01 -22.89
C SER A 49 -13.72 1.53 -23.19
N MET A 50 -14.79 0.86 -23.66
CA MET A 50 -14.71 -0.52 -24.15
C MET A 50 -14.01 -0.62 -25.51
N ASP A 51 -13.86 0.50 -26.22
CA ASP A 51 -13.26 0.57 -27.56
C ASP A 51 -11.78 0.97 -27.53
N THR A 52 -11.15 1.00 -26.35
CA THR A 52 -9.75 1.42 -26.19
C THR A 52 -8.94 0.30 -25.60
N ASP A 53 -7.85 -0.04 -26.28
CA ASP A 53 -6.88 -1.01 -25.77
C ASP A 53 -6.21 -0.46 -24.51
N ILE A 54 -6.26 -1.25 -23.44
CA ILE A 54 -5.58 -0.94 -22.19
C ILE A 54 -4.17 -1.48 -22.28
N GLU A 55 -3.21 -0.64 -21.89
CA GLU A 55 -1.81 -1.03 -21.81
C GLU A 55 -1.43 -1.19 -20.34
N VAL A 56 -0.84 -2.33 -19.98
CA VAL A 56 -0.27 -2.60 -18.65
C VAL A 56 1.19 -2.98 -18.83
N SER A 57 2.12 -2.21 -18.25
CA SER A 57 3.55 -2.50 -18.26
C SER A 57 4.05 -2.98 -16.89
N PHE A 58 5.08 -3.82 -16.92
CA PHE A 58 5.78 -4.33 -15.75
C PHE A 58 7.27 -4.07 -15.96
N ASP A 59 7.80 -3.10 -15.23
CA ASP A 59 9.17 -2.64 -15.37
C ASP A 59 9.96 -2.98 -14.10
N PHE A 60 11.12 -3.64 -14.26
CA PHE A 60 12.03 -3.94 -13.16
C PHE A 60 13.12 -2.88 -13.10
N ILE A 61 13.11 -2.07 -12.05
CA ILE A 61 14.04 -0.97 -11.86
C ILE A 61 14.94 -1.30 -10.68
N THR A 62 16.24 -1.38 -10.94
CA THR A 62 17.26 -1.39 -9.90
C THR A 62 17.76 0.03 -9.73
N THR A 63 17.65 0.58 -8.52
CA THR A 63 18.27 1.88 -8.23
C THR A 63 19.71 1.67 -7.81
N GLU A 64 20.61 2.57 -8.19
CA GLU A 64 21.87 2.71 -7.46
C GLU A 64 21.59 3.26 -6.05
N ALA A 65 22.60 3.25 -5.18
CA ALA A 65 22.50 3.79 -3.83
C ALA A 65 22.15 5.28 -3.88
N SER A 66 20.87 5.59 -3.93
CA SER A 66 20.37 6.95 -3.88
C SER A 66 20.15 7.32 -2.41
N SER A 67 20.72 8.45 -2.01
CA SER A 67 20.44 9.06 -0.69
C SER A 67 18.94 9.26 -0.48
N TYR A 68 18.19 9.45 -1.56
CA TYR A 68 16.77 9.72 -1.54
C TYR A 68 15.90 8.50 -1.23
N ALA A 69 16.14 7.35 -1.87
CA ALA A 69 15.41 6.12 -1.51
C ALA A 69 15.70 5.71 -0.05
N ASN A 70 16.95 5.88 0.38
CA ASN A 70 17.33 5.66 1.77
C ASN A 70 16.59 6.59 2.74
N GLN A 71 16.39 7.86 2.38
CA GLN A 71 15.58 8.79 3.19
C GLN A 71 14.11 8.38 3.26
N ILE A 72 13.52 7.95 2.14
CA ILE A 72 12.13 7.48 2.10
C ILE A 72 11.92 6.26 2.99
N PHE A 73 12.86 5.33 3.00
CA PHE A 73 12.71 4.06 3.72
C PHE A 73 13.31 4.05 5.12
N SER A 74 14.09 5.05 5.54
CA SER A 74 14.78 5.03 6.84
C SER A 74 13.81 4.82 8.01
N GLU A 75 12.73 5.61 8.06
CA GLU A 75 11.70 5.49 9.09
C GLU A 75 10.96 4.15 9.02
N LEU A 76 10.75 3.62 7.80
CA LEU A 76 10.15 2.30 7.63
C LEU A 76 11.04 1.18 8.17
N TRP A 77 12.37 1.32 8.07
CA TRP A 77 13.30 0.35 8.65
C TRP A 77 13.21 0.32 10.17
N ASP A 78 13.14 1.48 10.82
CA ASP A 78 12.92 1.56 12.28
C ASP A 78 11.62 0.85 12.70
N PHE A 79 10.54 1.07 11.94
CA PHE A 79 9.25 0.41 12.20
C PHE A 79 9.32 -1.10 11.99
N LYS A 80 9.96 -1.55 10.91
CA LYS A 80 10.13 -2.98 10.61
C LYS A 80 11.00 -3.68 11.65
N ASN A 81 12.12 -3.06 12.03
CA ASN A 81 13.01 -3.57 13.07
C ASN A 81 12.27 -3.72 14.41
N SER A 82 11.43 -2.74 14.77
CA SER A 82 10.63 -2.77 16.00
C SER A 82 9.44 -3.73 15.96
N ALA A 83 8.87 -3.95 14.77
CA ALA A 83 7.76 -4.89 14.58
C ALA A 83 8.23 -6.35 14.39
N SER A 84 9.48 -6.57 13.99
CA SER A 84 10.00 -7.91 13.71
C SER A 84 10.15 -8.72 15.00
N THR A 85 9.65 -9.97 15.01
CA THR A 85 9.84 -10.90 16.14
C THR A 85 10.48 -12.19 15.66
N ILE A 86 10.92 -13.04 16.59
CA ILE A 86 11.50 -14.35 16.26
C ILE A 86 10.45 -15.24 15.58
N GLU A 87 9.19 -15.18 16.03
CA GLU A 87 8.09 -15.99 15.51
C GLU A 87 7.55 -15.49 14.18
N ASN A 88 7.67 -14.18 13.91
CA ASN A 88 7.23 -13.58 12.65
C ASN A 88 8.25 -12.52 12.18
N PRO A 89 9.42 -12.96 11.65
CA PRO A 89 10.45 -12.04 11.22
C PRO A 89 9.99 -11.24 10.00
N LEU A 90 10.23 -9.93 10.04
CA LEU A 90 10.03 -9.06 8.90
C LEU A 90 11.35 -8.89 8.15
N ASN A 91 11.29 -9.02 6.82
CA ASN A 91 12.44 -8.72 5.98
C ASN A 91 12.73 -7.21 6.03
N THR A 92 13.97 -6.87 6.32
CA THR A 92 14.53 -5.53 6.11
C THR A 92 15.64 -5.62 5.07
N LYS A 93 15.78 -4.56 4.30
CA LYS A 93 16.79 -4.39 3.25
C LYS A 93 17.57 -3.10 3.50
N GLU A 94 17.69 -2.75 4.78
CA GLU A 94 18.39 -1.54 5.22
C GLU A 94 19.86 -1.58 4.77
N GLY A 95 20.31 -0.52 4.12
CA GLY A 95 21.65 -0.44 3.54
C GLY A 95 21.82 -1.18 2.20
N GLU A 96 20.80 -1.90 1.72
CA GLU A 96 20.78 -2.45 0.36
C GLU A 96 20.09 -1.46 -0.60
N ASN A 97 20.45 -1.53 -1.88
CA ASN A 97 19.77 -0.75 -2.91
C ASN A 97 18.40 -1.38 -3.22
N PRO A 98 17.30 -0.61 -3.15
CA PRO A 98 15.99 -1.16 -3.44
C PRO A 98 15.85 -1.50 -4.93
N ASN A 99 15.21 -2.63 -5.19
CA ASN A 99 14.68 -2.98 -6.50
C ASN A 99 13.17 -2.74 -6.49
N PHE A 100 12.66 -2.15 -7.56
CA PHE A 100 11.24 -1.84 -7.72
C PHE A 100 10.68 -2.65 -8.88
N LEU A 101 9.53 -3.29 -8.64
CA LEU A 101 8.62 -3.69 -9.70
C LEU A 101 7.62 -2.56 -9.88
N VAL A 102 7.72 -1.84 -11.00
CA VAL A 102 6.79 -0.77 -11.37
C VAL A 102 5.73 -1.35 -12.28
N ILE A 103 4.47 -1.19 -11.87
CA ILE A 103 3.30 -1.60 -12.64
C ILE A 103 2.60 -0.32 -13.08
N THR A 104 2.52 -0.11 -14.40
CA THR A 104 1.87 1.08 -14.97
C THR A 104 0.69 0.64 -15.82
N ASP A 105 -0.48 1.24 -15.61
CA ASP A 105 -1.62 1.11 -16.51
C ASP A 105 -1.91 2.44 -17.23
N ARG A 106 -2.27 2.35 -18.52
CA ARG A 106 -2.64 3.49 -19.35
C ARG A 106 -4.05 3.29 -19.91
N TYR A 107 -4.69 4.40 -20.25
CA TYR A 107 -6.05 4.43 -20.78
C TYR A 107 -7.12 3.91 -19.80
N THR A 108 -6.83 4.02 -18.50
CA THR A 108 -7.77 3.73 -17.41
C THR A 108 -8.22 5.02 -16.72
N THR A 109 -9.37 4.97 -16.03
CA THR A 109 -9.83 6.07 -15.17
C THR A 109 -9.03 6.16 -13.87
N GLY A 110 -8.11 5.23 -13.63
CA GLY A 110 -7.46 5.01 -12.36
C GLY A 110 -8.44 4.69 -11.24
N ILE A 111 -7.98 4.87 -10.00
CA ILE A 111 -8.83 4.69 -8.81
C ILE A 111 -9.64 5.97 -8.59
N LYS A 112 -10.97 5.86 -8.71
CA LYS A 112 -11.89 7.00 -8.52
C LYS A 112 -12.01 7.39 -7.05
N GLY A 113 -12.43 8.64 -6.81
CA GLY A 113 -12.81 9.15 -5.50
C GLY A 113 -11.83 10.18 -4.93
N GLU A 114 -12.33 11.03 -4.06
CA GLU A 114 -11.55 12.11 -3.44
C GLU A 114 -10.61 11.55 -2.36
N TYR A 115 -9.35 11.99 -2.36
CA TYR A 115 -8.33 11.48 -1.44
C TYR A 115 -8.54 11.94 0.00
N ASP A 116 -9.27 13.02 0.21
CA ASP A 116 -9.57 13.61 1.52
C ASP A 116 -10.94 13.17 2.07
N ASN A 117 -11.49 12.10 1.50
CA ASN A 117 -12.76 11.51 1.90
C ASN A 117 -12.58 10.02 2.25
N ARG A 118 -12.79 9.69 3.53
CA ARG A 118 -12.66 8.33 4.08
C ARG A 118 -13.52 7.27 3.37
N ASP A 119 -14.66 7.67 2.82
CA ASP A 119 -15.59 6.77 2.17
C ASP A 119 -15.36 6.63 0.66
N SER A 120 -14.36 7.33 0.11
CA SER A 120 -14.03 7.25 -1.31
C SER A 120 -13.40 5.90 -1.69
N ASN A 121 -13.51 5.52 -2.96
CA ASN A 121 -12.87 4.28 -3.43
C ASN A 121 -11.34 4.38 -3.34
N PHE A 122 -10.77 5.58 -3.57
CA PHE A 122 -9.36 5.87 -3.35
C PHE A 122 -8.92 5.55 -1.91
N TRP A 123 -9.62 6.12 -0.92
CA TRP A 123 -9.29 5.91 0.49
C TRP A 123 -9.45 4.45 0.87
N LYS A 124 -10.56 3.84 0.46
CA LYS A 124 -10.82 2.42 0.68
C LYS A 124 -9.77 1.53 0.04
N TYR A 125 -9.15 1.95 -1.07
CA TYR A 125 -8.09 1.20 -1.74
C TYR A 125 -6.77 1.25 -0.98
N TRP A 126 -6.29 2.45 -0.68
CA TRP A 126 -4.95 2.63 -0.11
C TRP A 126 -4.90 2.49 1.41
N MET A 127 -5.97 2.86 2.12
CA MET A 127 -5.91 3.13 3.56
C MET A 127 -6.85 2.27 4.40
N ASP A 128 -7.86 1.63 3.81
CA ASP A 128 -8.81 0.78 4.54
C ASP A 128 -8.45 -0.70 4.42
N TRP A 129 -7.35 -1.09 5.08
CA TRP A 129 -6.93 -2.49 5.15
C TRP A 129 -7.70 -3.29 6.22
N GLY A 130 -8.41 -2.65 7.15
CA GLY A 130 -8.96 -3.24 8.37
C GLY A 130 -10.43 -3.69 8.32
N LYS A 131 -11.20 -3.33 7.28
CA LYS A 131 -12.63 -3.68 7.17
C LYS A 131 -12.89 -4.80 6.17
N GLY A 132 -12.46 -6.03 6.51
CA GLY A 132 -13.00 -7.21 5.83
C GLY A 132 -14.52 -7.27 6.06
N LYS A 133 -15.35 -7.15 5.01
CA LYS A 133 -16.79 -7.40 5.11
C LYS A 133 -17.02 -8.88 5.44
N SER A 134 -17.10 -9.21 6.72
CA SER A 134 -17.64 -10.48 7.17
C SER A 134 -19.15 -10.47 6.95
N GLY A 135 -19.61 -11.01 5.82
CA GLY A 135 -21.04 -11.27 5.60
C GLY A 135 -21.54 -10.98 4.18
N GLY A 136 -21.22 -11.83 3.23
CA GLY A 136 -21.87 -11.84 1.92
C GLY A 136 -21.54 -13.12 1.16
N LYS A 137 -22.54 -13.98 0.97
CA LYS A 137 -22.45 -15.15 0.08
C LYS A 137 -22.28 -14.64 -1.36
N GLY A 138 -21.04 -14.56 -1.82
CA GLY A 138 -20.68 -14.11 -3.18
C GLY A 138 -19.17 -14.08 -3.35
N LEU A 139 -18.59 -15.20 -3.77
CA LEU A 139 -17.15 -15.41 -4.02
C LEU A 139 -16.64 -14.72 -5.32
N ARG A 140 -17.18 -13.56 -5.67
CA ARG A 140 -16.76 -12.78 -6.85
C ARG A 140 -16.53 -11.33 -6.43
N GLY A 141 -15.26 -10.93 -6.30
CA GLY A 141 -14.85 -9.55 -6.03
C GLY A 141 -14.51 -9.26 -4.55
N LYS A 142 -13.52 -9.94 -3.98
CA LYS A 142 -12.98 -9.55 -2.66
C LYS A 142 -12.01 -8.37 -2.86
N HIS A 143 -12.44 -7.16 -2.50
CA HIS A 143 -11.66 -5.91 -2.59
C HIS A 143 -10.24 -5.93 -1.97
N GLY A 144 -9.87 -6.95 -1.18
CA GLY A 144 -8.52 -7.10 -0.60
C GLY A 144 -7.59 -8.04 -1.37
N VAL A 145 -8.10 -8.79 -2.35
CA VAL A 145 -7.35 -9.86 -3.02
C VAL A 145 -6.29 -9.32 -3.99
N GLY A 146 -6.66 -8.37 -4.86
CA GLY A 146 -5.68 -7.74 -5.75
C GLY A 146 -4.59 -6.97 -5.01
N ARG A 147 -4.90 -6.36 -3.87
CA ARG A 147 -3.91 -5.64 -3.04
C ARG A 147 -2.96 -6.58 -2.32
N ALA A 148 -3.48 -7.73 -1.87
CA ALA A 148 -2.68 -8.79 -1.27
C ALA A 148 -1.65 -9.33 -2.28
N ALA A 149 -1.98 -9.39 -3.57
CA ALA A 149 -1.04 -9.78 -4.62
C ALA A 149 0.19 -8.86 -4.69
N LEU A 150 -0.03 -7.54 -4.62
CA LEU A 150 1.05 -6.54 -4.62
C LEU A 150 1.97 -6.70 -3.40
N LEU A 151 1.40 -6.91 -2.20
CA LEU A 151 2.19 -7.18 -0.99
C LEU A 151 2.96 -8.49 -1.12
N LYS A 152 2.35 -9.55 -1.66
CA LYS A 152 3.02 -10.83 -1.85
C LYS A 152 4.26 -10.71 -2.74
N ALA A 153 4.14 -9.98 -3.84
CA ALA A 153 5.21 -9.75 -4.80
C ALA A 153 6.37 -8.89 -4.26
N SER A 154 6.15 -8.16 -3.16
CA SER A 154 7.18 -7.34 -2.51
C SER A 154 7.89 -8.13 -1.40
N ASP A 155 9.22 -8.20 -1.44
CA ASP A 155 10.01 -8.87 -0.39
C ASP A 155 9.85 -8.23 0.98
N ILE A 156 9.74 -6.91 1.01
CA ILE A 156 9.54 -6.10 2.21
C ILE A 156 8.06 -5.83 2.49
N LYS A 157 7.13 -6.41 1.73
CA LYS A 157 5.68 -6.20 1.90
C LYS A 157 5.29 -4.72 1.89
N THR A 158 5.82 -3.97 0.93
CA THR A 158 5.60 -2.54 0.78
C THR A 158 5.14 -2.22 -0.64
N VAL A 159 4.13 -1.35 -0.75
CA VAL A 159 3.56 -0.87 -2.02
C VAL A 159 3.49 0.66 -1.96
N ILE A 160 3.98 1.31 -3.01
CA ILE A 160 3.86 2.76 -3.22
C ILE A 160 3.08 2.99 -4.50
N GLY A 161 2.08 3.87 -4.45
CA GLY A 161 1.29 4.32 -5.58
C GLY A 161 1.53 5.78 -5.86
N VAL A 162 1.75 6.09 -7.14
CA VAL A 162 1.74 7.45 -7.66
C VAL A 162 0.52 7.57 -8.55
N THR A 163 -0.38 8.50 -8.20
CA THR A 163 -1.60 8.74 -9.00
C THR A 163 -1.73 10.21 -9.32
N LYS A 164 -2.29 10.50 -10.50
CA LYS A 164 -2.63 11.87 -10.89
C LYS A 164 -4.11 12.12 -10.66
N GLN A 165 -4.45 13.11 -9.84
CA GLN A 165 -5.84 13.49 -9.63
C GLN A 165 -6.37 14.23 -10.85
N LEU A 166 -7.48 13.74 -11.42
CA LEU A 166 -8.14 14.39 -12.56
C LEU A 166 -8.60 15.81 -12.20
N LYS A 167 -9.16 15.97 -11.00
CA LYS A 167 -9.62 17.25 -10.45
C LYS A 167 -8.46 17.93 -9.73
N GLY A 168 -7.88 18.97 -10.34
CA GLY A 168 -6.75 19.73 -9.78
C GLY A 168 -5.38 19.38 -10.36
N GLY A 169 -5.24 18.22 -11.02
CA GLY A 169 -4.04 17.85 -11.78
C GLY A 169 -2.82 17.49 -10.93
N HIS A 170 -2.95 17.43 -9.60
CA HIS A 170 -1.86 17.12 -8.68
C HIS A 170 -1.50 15.64 -8.73
N ASN A 171 -0.19 15.35 -8.62
CA ASN A 171 0.27 14.01 -8.31
C ASN A 171 0.19 13.78 -6.80
N LEU A 172 -0.47 12.69 -6.43
CA LEU A 172 -0.57 12.19 -5.06
C LEU A 172 0.28 10.94 -4.95
N ILE A 173 1.00 10.85 -3.84
CA ILE A 173 1.83 9.70 -3.53
C ILE A 173 1.34 9.14 -2.22
N CYS A 174 1.08 7.84 -2.23
CA CYS A 174 0.54 7.11 -1.11
C CYS A 174 1.07 5.69 -1.13
N GLY A 175 0.84 4.95 -0.06
CA GLY A 175 1.39 3.62 0.03
C GLY A 175 1.14 3.03 1.39
N TYR A 176 1.50 1.77 1.52
CA TYR A 176 1.41 1.05 2.77
C TYR A 176 2.49 -0.02 2.82
N SER A 177 2.94 -0.31 4.04
CA SER A 177 3.81 -1.42 4.34
C SER A 177 3.17 -2.29 5.40
N MET A 178 3.19 -3.60 5.19
CA MET A 178 2.77 -4.55 6.21
C MET A 178 3.84 -4.67 7.28
N LEU A 179 3.38 -4.70 8.53
CA LEU A 179 4.15 -4.86 9.76
C LEU A 179 3.44 -5.87 10.66
N ASN A 180 4.08 -6.26 11.76
CA ASN A 180 3.39 -6.91 12.87
C ASN A 180 2.83 -5.85 13.80
N THR A 181 1.69 -6.13 14.43
CA THR A 181 1.26 -5.38 15.61
C THR A 181 2.33 -5.50 16.69
N SER A 182 2.89 -4.36 17.10
CA SER A 182 3.96 -4.28 18.08
C SER A 182 3.87 -2.97 18.86
N ASP A 183 4.48 -2.96 20.05
CA ASP A 183 4.69 -1.73 20.81
C ASP A 183 5.85 -0.94 20.19
N TYR A 184 5.60 0.32 19.88
CA TYR A 184 6.60 1.25 19.38
C TYR A 184 6.48 2.57 20.15
N GLU A 185 7.57 2.96 20.81
CA GLU A 185 7.62 4.14 21.69
C GLU A 185 6.53 4.12 22.78
N GLY A 186 6.33 2.95 23.40
CA GLY A 186 5.35 2.76 24.48
C GLY A 186 3.89 2.82 24.04
N THR A 187 3.61 2.76 22.73
CA THR A 187 2.25 2.69 22.20
C THR A 187 2.10 1.49 21.27
N LEU A 188 1.04 0.72 21.48
CA LEU A 188 0.68 -0.38 20.59
C LEU A 188 0.26 0.14 19.21
N ARG A 189 0.93 -0.33 18.16
CA ARG A 189 0.70 0.10 16.77
C ARG A 189 0.02 -0.96 15.93
N THR A 190 -0.63 -0.53 14.84
CA THR A 190 -1.38 -1.41 13.92
C THR A 190 -0.44 -2.31 13.11
N ASN A 191 -0.97 -3.17 12.24
CA ASN A 191 -0.17 -4.02 11.37
C ASN A 191 0.19 -3.38 10.01
N TYR A 192 -0.05 -2.07 9.85
CA TYR A 192 0.31 -1.32 8.66
C TYR A 192 0.94 0.02 9.03
N ALA A 193 2.01 0.38 8.32
CA ALA A 193 2.46 1.77 8.22
C ALA A 193 2.01 2.32 6.86
N TYR A 194 1.67 3.60 6.81
CA TYR A 194 1.16 4.28 5.62
C TYR A 194 2.16 5.32 5.13
N PHE A 195 2.39 5.38 3.83
CA PHE A 195 3.22 6.41 3.21
C PHE A 195 2.42 7.71 3.14
N ALA A 196 2.58 8.53 4.18
CA ALA A 196 1.78 9.70 4.49
C ALA A 196 2.60 10.65 5.36
N THR A 197 2.21 11.92 5.45
CA THR A 197 2.93 12.91 6.27
C THR A 197 2.52 12.86 7.73
N GLU A 198 1.21 12.73 8.00
CA GLU A 198 0.64 12.72 9.36
C GLU A 198 -0.81 12.21 9.35
N GLU A 199 -1.34 11.93 10.55
CA GLU A 199 -2.76 11.67 10.77
C GLU A 199 -3.56 12.98 10.78
N TRP A 200 -4.67 13.02 10.06
CA TRP A 200 -5.68 14.07 10.16
C TRP A 200 -6.80 13.59 11.08
N GLU A 201 -6.63 13.85 12.38
CA GLU A 201 -7.50 13.31 13.43
C GLU A 201 -8.99 13.67 13.24
N GLU A 202 -9.28 14.94 12.92
CA GLU A 202 -10.66 15.44 12.77
C GLU A 202 -11.47 14.70 11.70
N LYS A 203 -10.84 14.38 10.57
CA LYS A 203 -11.44 13.60 9.50
C LYS A 203 -11.19 12.10 9.64
N SER A 204 -10.35 11.71 10.61
CA SER A 204 -9.83 10.36 10.79
C SER A 204 -9.28 9.79 9.48
N ILE A 205 -8.42 10.57 8.81
CA ILE A 205 -7.70 10.19 7.59
C ILE A 205 -6.20 10.53 7.74
N PHE A 206 -5.44 10.54 6.64
CA PHE A 206 -4.01 10.86 6.58
C PHE A 206 -3.81 11.97 5.55
N HIS A 207 -2.87 12.88 5.84
CA HIS A 207 -2.36 13.79 4.84
C HIS A 207 -1.37 13.03 3.93
N LEU A 208 -1.59 13.12 2.62
CA LEU A 208 -0.79 12.40 1.63
C LEU A 208 0.35 13.27 1.10
N HIS A 209 1.43 12.62 0.69
CA HIS A 209 2.54 13.28 0.02
C HIS A 209 2.11 13.81 -1.35
N LYS A 210 2.63 14.98 -1.72
CA LYS A 210 2.39 15.66 -3.01
C LYS A 210 3.65 15.62 -3.89
N GLU A 211 3.49 16.03 -5.14
CA GLU A 211 4.51 16.02 -6.20
C GLU A 211 5.87 16.63 -5.83
N ASP A 212 5.94 17.58 -4.89
CA ASP A 212 7.20 18.21 -4.47
C ASP A 212 8.19 17.20 -3.85
N LEU A 213 7.68 16.03 -3.45
CA LEU A 213 8.49 14.90 -3.06
C LEU A 213 9.31 14.34 -4.24
N ILE A 214 8.74 14.26 -5.46
CA ILE A 214 9.35 13.62 -6.65
C ILE A 214 10.44 14.49 -7.31
N LYS A 215 10.48 15.79 -7.03
CA LYS A 215 11.35 16.76 -7.72
C LYS A 215 12.72 16.97 -7.05
N GLN A 216 13.04 16.20 -6.01
CA GLN A 216 14.32 16.27 -5.26
C GLN A 216 15.27 15.17 -5.71
#